data_AF-A0A674AV99-F1
#
_entry.id   AF-A0A674AV99-F1
#
_cell.length_a   1.000
_cell.length_b   1.000
_cell.length_c   1.000
_cell.angle_alpha   90.00
_cell.angle_beta   90.00
_cell.angle_gamma   90.00
#
_symmetry.space_group_name_H-M   'P 1'
#
loop_
_entity.id
_entity.type
_entity.pdbx_description
1 polymer ?
#
loop_
_entity_poly.entity_id
_entity_poly.type
_entity_poly.pdbx_seq_one_letter_code
_entity_poly.pdbx_strand_id
1 'polypeptide(L)'
;MEKFEGYIFTALCSTNFLVSCLLFSKITRVQREPYMDEIFHVRQAQKYCYGKFNEWDPMITTLPGLYLASVGVIKPVVWLVDLTGKVVCSTAMLRFINLLFNCGILYLLYLITCKLHLKEKTKTASRRVLSALSLSTFPVLYFFNFLYYTDSGSTFFILFTYLMTLYGCHKASALLGVFAIFFRQTNIIWVAFCAATVVANKMDETWRTEQSKKKDDKSPCQIPFSVSGVRRVMRFLLEFLTTANHVKAVTLVAWPYILVAVGFIAFIVLNDGIVIGDRTNHEACLNFPQLFYFFSFALFFSIPTSLCYHRALRFLQTLKKQPLLYLLITGLCLLLVWKFTFVHKYLLADNRHFPFYVWKRIFQKHEAVRFALIPAYVFAAWNFMDTLKSRSLFWILAFLVCLLAATVPQKLLEFRYFIVPYLLYRLHMPLPSLTRLVLEFLLYTAVNAATLYIFVNKTFQWPNSPAVQRFMW
;
A
#
# COMPACT_ATOMS: atom_id res chain seq x y z
N MET A 1 -8.79 0.11 26.43
CA MET A 1 -7.43 0.68 26.52
C MET A 1 -7.20 0.95 27.99
N GLU A 2 -6.15 0.41 28.60
CA GLU A 2 -5.81 0.82 29.97
C GLU A 2 -5.52 2.33 29.94
N LYS A 3 -6.00 3.09 30.94
CA LYS A 3 -5.91 4.56 30.94
C LYS A 3 -4.48 5.05 30.65
N PHE A 4 -3.48 4.35 31.18
CA PHE A 4 -2.05 4.63 30.97
C PHE A 4 -1.58 4.48 29.52
N GLU A 5 -1.98 3.42 28.82
CA GLU A 5 -1.66 3.22 27.40
C GLU A 5 -2.26 4.34 26.54
N GLY A 6 -3.47 4.80 26.89
CA GLY A 6 -4.12 5.92 26.21
C GLY A 6 -3.36 7.24 26.35
N TYR A 7 -2.84 7.56 27.54
CA TYR A 7 -2.03 8.76 27.73
C TYR A 7 -0.71 8.72 26.94
N ILE A 8 0.00 7.58 26.97
CA ILE A 8 1.25 7.41 26.20
C ILE A 8 0.99 7.56 24.70
N PHE A 9 -0.05 6.90 24.21
CA PHE A 9 -0.39 6.96 22.79
C PHE A 9 -0.78 8.38 22.37
N THR A 10 -1.56 9.09 23.19
CA THR A 10 -1.94 10.48 22.92
C THR A 10 -0.72 11.40 22.90
N ALA A 11 0.18 11.30 23.87
CA ALA A 11 1.42 12.08 23.91
C ALA A 11 2.30 11.81 22.68
N LEU A 12 2.37 10.57 22.22
CA LEU A 12 3.11 10.17 21.02
C LEU A 12 2.45 10.72 19.75
N CYS A 13 1.12 10.68 19.63
CA CYS A 13 0.40 11.30 18.52
C CYS A 13 0.68 12.80 18.45
N SER A 14 0.61 13.50 19.58
CA SER A 14 0.93 14.94 19.67
C SER A 14 2.38 15.23 19.29
N THR A 15 3.32 14.41 19.75
CA THR A 15 4.75 14.56 19.44
C THR A 15 5.01 14.33 17.94
N ASN A 16 4.45 13.26 17.37
CA ASN A 16 4.57 12.96 15.95
C ASN A 16 3.96 14.08 15.08
N PHE A 17 2.80 14.61 15.49
CA PHE A 17 2.17 15.74 14.83
C PHE A 17 3.04 17.00 14.91
N LEU A 18 3.58 17.34 16.09
CA LEU A 18 4.47 18.49 16.27
C LEU A 18 5.71 18.38 15.37
N VAL A 19 6.40 17.23 15.39
CA VAL A 19 7.57 17.00 14.53
C VAL A 19 7.20 17.12 13.06
N SER A 20 6.07 16.54 12.66
CA SER A 20 5.57 16.64 11.28
C SER A 20 5.23 18.08 10.90
N CYS A 21 4.65 18.88 11.78
CA CYS A 21 4.40 20.32 11.58
C CYS A 21 5.68 21.13 11.40
N LEU A 22 6.73 20.85 12.19
CA LEU A 22 8.03 21.51 12.06
C LEU A 22 8.69 21.20 10.71
N LEU A 23 8.66 19.92 10.30
CA LEU A 23 9.16 19.49 8.99
C LEU A 23 8.33 20.10 7.85
N PHE A 24 7.01 20.08 7.98
CA PHE A 24 6.08 20.69 7.03
C PHE A 24 6.36 22.20 6.84
N SER A 25 6.57 22.93 7.93
CA SER A 25 6.94 24.35 7.90
C SER A 25 8.25 24.57 7.14
N LYS A 26 9.27 23.73 7.40
CA LYS A 26 10.55 23.79 6.68
C LYS A 26 10.40 23.51 5.19
N ILE A 27 9.67 22.45 4.81
CA ILE A 27 9.43 22.07 3.40
C ILE A 27 8.66 23.17 2.68
N THR A 28 7.60 23.68 3.28
CA THR A 28 6.76 24.73 2.69
C THR A 28 7.51 26.05 2.51
N ARG A 29 8.44 26.40 3.42
CA ARG A 29 9.31 27.58 3.26
C ARG A 29 10.28 27.44 2.09
N VAL A 30 10.83 26.23 1.92
CA VAL A 30 11.85 25.91 0.91
C VAL A 30 11.24 25.71 -0.49
N GLN A 31 10.03 25.17 -0.55
CA GLN A 31 9.27 24.94 -1.77
C GLN A 31 7.88 25.57 -1.65
N ARG A 32 7.79 26.89 -1.86
CA ARG A 32 6.50 27.63 -1.73
C ARG A 32 5.54 27.32 -2.87
N GLU A 33 6.08 27.24 -4.08
CA GLU A 33 5.30 26.98 -5.28
C GLU A 33 4.93 25.50 -5.41
N PRO A 34 3.80 25.19 -6.08
CA PRO A 34 3.42 23.81 -6.40
C PRO A 34 4.54 23.08 -7.14
N TYR A 35 4.90 21.89 -6.67
CA TYR A 35 5.98 21.08 -7.23
C TYR A 35 5.48 19.85 -7.99
N MET A 36 5.91 19.72 -9.25
CA MET A 36 5.54 18.62 -10.17
C MET A 36 4.01 18.48 -10.32
N ASP A 37 3.42 17.33 -9.96
CA ASP A 37 2.00 17.05 -10.12
C ASP A 37 1.13 18.00 -9.28
N GLU A 38 1.68 18.61 -8.22
CA GLU A 38 0.97 19.65 -7.46
C GLU A 38 0.55 20.83 -8.33
N ILE A 39 1.25 21.11 -9.44
CA ILE A 39 0.88 22.19 -10.37
C ILE A 39 -0.54 21.99 -10.88
N PHE A 40 -0.92 20.75 -11.19
CA PHE A 40 -2.27 20.40 -11.64
C PHE A 40 -3.23 20.30 -10.44
N HIS A 41 -2.82 19.59 -9.38
CA HIS A 41 -3.67 19.36 -8.22
C HIS A 41 -4.05 20.64 -7.45
N VAL A 42 -3.11 21.56 -7.24
CA VAL A 42 -3.35 22.82 -6.52
C VAL A 42 -4.26 23.74 -7.32
N ARG A 43 -4.02 23.89 -8.63
CA ARG A 43 -4.89 24.69 -9.51
C ARG A 43 -6.33 24.16 -9.51
N GLN A 44 -6.49 22.84 -9.61
CA GLN A 44 -7.81 22.20 -9.58
C GLN A 44 -8.51 22.38 -8.22
N ALA A 45 -7.79 22.19 -7.11
CA ALA A 45 -8.33 22.43 -5.78
C ALA A 45 -8.79 23.89 -5.59
N GLN A 46 -8.01 24.85 -6.07
CA GLN A 46 -8.37 26.27 -6.01
C GLN A 46 -9.65 26.56 -6.79
N LYS A 47 -9.85 25.98 -7.99
CA LYS A 47 -11.11 26.11 -8.73
C LYS A 47 -12.31 25.64 -7.92
N TYR A 48 -12.20 24.49 -7.25
CA TYR A 48 -13.28 23.97 -6.39
C TYR A 48 -13.50 24.87 -5.16
N CYS A 49 -12.44 25.46 -4.61
CA CYS A 49 -12.59 26.46 -3.55
C CYS A 49 -13.40 27.68 -4.00
N TYR A 50 -13.27 28.11 -5.26
CA TYR A 50 -14.10 29.16 -5.86
C TYR A 50 -15.50 28.70 -6.28
N GLY A 51 -15.90 27.45 -5.98
CA GLY A 51 -17.22 26.90 -6.32
C GLY A 51 -17.35 26.41 -7.75
N LYS A 52 -16.25 26.37 -8.52
CA LYS A 52 -16.24 25.91 -9.91
C LYS A 52 -16.05 24.39 -9.97
N PHE A 53 -17.08 23.64 -9.58
CA PHE A 53 -17.04 22.17 -9.58
C PHE A 53 -17.19 21.54 -10.98
N ASN A 54 -17.62 22.31 -11.97
CA ASN A 54 -17.86 21.83 -13.34
C ASN A 54 -16.61 21.91 -14.24
N GLU A 55 -15.50 22.50 -13.75
CA GLU A 55 -14.25 22.59 -14.51
C GLU A 55 -13.28 21.48 -14.08
N TRP A 56 -12.67 20.78 -15.04
CA TRP A 56 -11.69 19.73 -14.78
C TRP A 56 -10.45 19.87 -15.66
N ASP A 57 -9.25 19.77 -15.06
CA ASP A 57 -7.99 19.76 -15.80
C ASP A 57 -7.75 18.37 -16.45
N PRO A 58 -7.62 18.30 -17.79
CA PRO A 58 -7.47 17.03 -18.51
C PRO A 58 -6.17 16.27 -18.19
N MET A 59 -5.17 16.93 -17.61
CA MET A 59 -3.91 16.27 -17.20
C MET A 59 -4.08 15.45 -15.91
N ILE A 60 -5.17 15.64 -15.16
CA ILE A 60 -5.42 14.92 -13.91
C ILE A 60 -6.04 13.56 -14.22
N THR A 61 -5.32 12.52 -13.84
CA THR A 61 -5.72 11.13 -14.08
C THR A 61 -6.52 10.51 -12.95
N THR A 62 -6.50 11.10 -11.75
CA THR A 62 -7.21 10.62 -10.55
C THR A 62 -8.64 11.17 -10.44
N LEU A 63 -9.46 10.58 -9.56
CA LEU A 63 -10.78 11.10 -9.20
C LEU A 63 -10.68 12.36 -8.28
N PRO A 64 -11.77 13.13 -8.07
CA PRO A 64 -11.75 14.41 -7.35
C PRO A 64 -11.62 14.32 -5.81
N GLY A 65 -11.34 13.14 -5.25
CA GLY A 65 -11.41 12.89 -3.80
C GLY A 65 -10.50 13.80 -2.97
N LEU A 66 -9.28 14.07 -3.46
CA LEU A 66 -8.35 14.97 -2.78
C LEU A 66 -8.91 16.40 -2.66
N TYR A 67 -9.50 16.93 -3.73
CA TYR A 67 -10.02 18.30 -3.77
C TYR A 67 -11.30 18.43 -2.96
N LEU A 68 -12.19 17.45 -3.06
CA LEU A 68 -13.43 17.41 -2.29
C LEU A 68 -13.13 17.33 -0.78
N ALA A 69 -12.17 16.49 -0.38
CA ALA A 69 -11.73 16.42 1.01
C ALA A 69 -11.11 17.75 1.48
N SER A 70 -10.26 18.38 0.66
CA SER A 70 -9.66 19.66 1.01
C SER A 70 -10.69 20.77 1.16
N VAL A 71 -11.62 20.94 0.21
CA VAL A 71 -12.68 21.95 0.27
C VAL A 71 -13.62 21.67 1.45
N GLY A 72 -13.98 20.41 1.65
CA GLY A 72 -14.87 19.98 2.74
C GLY A 72 -14.29 20.23 4.14
N VAL A 73 -12.96 20.27 4.29
CA VAL A 73 -12.31 20.63 5.56
C VAL A 73 -12.02 22.14 5.64
N ILE A 74 -11.47 22.74 4.57
CA ILE A 74 -11.01 24.13 4.60
C ILE A 74 -12.17 25.10 4.68
N LYS A 75 -13.26 24.92 3.92
CA LYS A 75 -14.36 25.90 3.90
C LYS A 75 -15.07 26.03 5.26
N PRO A 76 -15.44 24.93 5.96
CA PRO A 76 -16.01 25.06 7.30
C PRO A 76 -15.07 25.74 8.30
N VAL A 77 -13.76 25.42 8.26
CA VAL A 77 -12.76 26.07 9.14
C VAL A 77 -12.65 27.55 8.84
N VAL A 78 -12.60 27.93 7.57
CA VAL A 78 -12.54 29.33 7.14
C VAL A 78 -13.79 30.09 7.59
N TRP A 79 -14.97 29.49 7.46
CA TRP A 79 -16.23 30.07 7.94
C TRP A 79 -16.25 30.24 9.47
N LEU A 80 -15.72 29.27 10.22
CA LEU A 80 -15.65 29.33 11.69
C LEU A 80 -14.66 30.38 12.23
N VAL A 81 -13.56 30.65 11.51
CA VAL A 81 -12.45 31.51 11.95
C VAL A 81 -12.50 32.89 11.26
N ASP A 82 -13.53 33.16 10.46
CA ASP A 82 -13.72 34.40 9.68
C ASP A 82 -12.49 34.81 8.84
N LEU A 83 -11.84 33.80 8.25
CA LEU A 83 -10.64 33.98 7.42
C LEU A 83 -11.03 34.44 6.00
N THR A 84 -11.00 35.74 5.75
CA THR A 84 -11.31 36.29 4.43
C THR A 84 -10.04 36.49 3.55
N GLY A 85 -10.20 36.37 2.23
CA GLY A 85 -9.17 36.72 1.24
C GLY A 85 -8.47 35.57 0.51
N LYS A 86 -7.41 35.89 -0.25
CA LYS A 86 -6.62 34.96 -1.11
C LYS A 86 -5.84 33.88 -0.35
N VAL A 87 -5.92 33.86 0.98
CA VAL A 87 -5.27 32.85 1.86
C VAL A 87 -6.05 31.54 1.86
N VAL A 88 -7.36 31.61 1.54
CA VAL A 88 -8.25 30.45 1.41
C VAL A 88 -7.77 29.57 0.25
N CYS A 89 -7.40 28.32 0.57
CA CYS A 89 -6.83 27.35 -0.37
C CYS A 89 -5.47 27.72 -0.98
N SER A 90 -4.62 28.39 -0.19
CA SER A 90 -3.18 28.45 -0.48
C SER A 90 -2.56 27.04 -0.56
N THR A 91 -1.46 26.91 -1.29
CA THR A 91 -0.70 25.64 -1.41
C THR A 91 -0.36 25.05 -0.05
N ALA A 92 0.00 25.89 0.93
CA ALA A 92 0.30 25.45 2.29
C ALA A 92 -0.93 24.82 2.98
N MET A 93 -2.10 25.46 2.90
CA MET A 93 -3.33 24.92 3.51
C MET A 93 -3.77 23.62 2.84
N LEU A 94 -3.61 23.52 1.52
CA LEU A 94 -3.90 22.29 0.79
C LEU A 94 -2.97 21.15 1.22
N ARG A 95 -1.65 21.38 1.28
CA ARG A 95 -0.69 20.39 1.79
C ARG A 95 -0.96 20.00 3.24
N PHE A 96 -1.43 20.93 4.07
CA PHE A 96 -1.77 20.65 5.47
C PHE A 96 -2.87 19.57 5.61
N ILE A 97 -3.75 19.41 4.62
CA ILE A 97 -4.74 18.32 4.61
C ILE A 97 -4.08 16.93 4.62
N ASN A 98 -2.97 16.75 3.91
CA ASN A 98 -2.23 15.50 3.94
C ASN A 98 -1.57 15.23 5.29
N LEU A 99 -1.19 16.30 6.00
CA LEU A 99 -0.71 16.19 7.38
C LEU A 99 -1.82 15.76 8.35
N LEU A 100 -3.06 16.19 8.15
CA LEU A 100 -4.21 15.70 8.93
C LEU A 100 -4.47 14.20 8.65
N PHE A 101 -4.38 13.77 7.39
CA PHE A 101 -4.47 12.35 7.06
C PHE A 101 -3.37 11.53 7.73
N ASN A 102 -2.13 12.05 7.84
CA ASN A 102 -1.05 11.37 8.55
C ASN A 102 -1.38 11.07 10.03
N CYS A 103 -1.99 12.03 10.74
CA CYS A 103 -2.47 11.80 12.11
C CYS A 103 -3.53 10.69 12.17
N GLY A 104 -4.48 10.72 11.22
CA GLY A 104 -5.49 9.69 11.07
C GLY A 104 -4.89 8.31 10.77
N ILE A 105 -3.87 8.24 9.92
CA ILE A 105 -3.16 7.00 9.57
C ILE A 105 -2.49 6.40 10.79
N LEU A 106 -1.76 7.18 11.60
CA LEU A 106 -1.17 6.71 12.86
C LEU A 106 -2.23 6.12 13.79
N TYR A 107 -3.36 6.82 13.94
CA TYR A 107 -4.49 6.36 14.76
C TYR A 107 -5.06 5.03 14.25
N LEU A 108 -5.35 4.94 12.95
CA LEU A 108 -5.90 3.74 12.33
C LEU A 108 -4.93 2.55 12.40
N LEU A 109 -3.64 2.77 12.15
CA LEU A 109 -2.61 1.72 12.25
C LEU A 109 -2.53 1.15 13.66
N TYR A 110 -2.64 2.00 14.69
CA TYR A 110 -2.70 1.54 16.08
C TYR A 110 -3.96 0.69 16.33
N LEU A 111 -5.15 1.15 15.92
CA LEU A 111 -6.39 0.39 16.09
C LEU A 111 -6.38 -0.96 15.35
N ILE A 112 -5.90 -0.99 14.10
CA ILE A 112 -5.76 -2.22 13.32
C ILE A 112 -4.79 -3.17 14.02
N THR A 113 -3.65 -2.68 14.49
CA THR A 113 -2.66 -3.50 15.21
C THR A 113 -3.26 -4.09 16.49
N CYS A 114 -4.02 -3.31 17.25
CA CYS A 114 -4.75 -3.77 18.44
C CYS A 114 -5.76 -4.89 18.09
N LYS A 115 -6.49 -4.75 16.99
CA LYS A 115 -7.49 -5.74 16.56
C LYS A 115 -6.86 -7.03 16.04
N LEU A 116 -5.77 -6.93 15.27
CA LEU A 116 -5.09 -8.10 14.69
C LEU A 116 -4.31 -8.92 15.74
N HIS A 117 -3.69 -8.25 16.72
CA HIS A 117 -2.79 -8.88 17.70
C HIS A 117 -3.41 -9.01 19.11
N LEU A 118 -4.73 -9.12 19.21
CA LEU A 118 -5.50 -9.11 20.47
C LEU A 118 -5.11 -10.22 21.46
N LYS A 119 -4.60 -11.36 20.97
CA LYS A 119 -4.27 -12.54 21.81
C LYS A 119 -2.93 -12.42 22.55
N GLU A 120 -2.08 -11.45 22.22
CA GLU A 120 -0.78 -11.22 22.89
C GLU A 120 -0.95 -10.24 24.07
N LYS A 121 -1.60 -10.64 25.17
CA LYS A 121 -2.18 -9.71 26.16
C LYS A 121 -1.22 -8.96 27.11
N THR A 122 -0.04 -9.46 27.49
CA THR A 122 0.58 -9.01 28.77
C THR A 122 1.88 -8.20 28.70
N LYS A 123 2.53 -7.98 27.54
CA LYS A 123 3.77 -7.13 27.42
C LYS A 123 3.83 -6.28 26.14
N THR A 124 2.68 -5.85 25.63
CA THR A 124 2.52 -5.62 24.17
C THR A 124 2.14 -4.19 23.79
N ALA A 125 1.73 -3.33 24.73
CA ALA A 125 1.29 -1.96 24.43
C ALA A 125 2.38 -1.12 23.74
N SER A 126 3.58 -1.05 24.31
CA SER A 126 4.72 -0.33 23.72
C SER A 126 5.11 -0.86 22.35
N ARG A 127 5.03 -2.19 22.14
CA ARG A 127 5.27 -2.82 20.84
C ARG A 127 4.22 -2.42 19.80
N ARG A 128 2.93 -2.37 20.17
CA ARG A 128 1.85 -1.93 19.27
C ARG A 128 1.98 -0.45 18.90
N VAL A 129 2.22 0.40 19.90
CA VAL A 129 2.40 1.84 19.71
C VAL A 129 3.61 2.12 18.83
N LEU A 130 4.77 1.51 19.12
CA LEU A 130 5.97 1.69 18.31
C LEU A 130 5.79 1.14 16.90
N SER A 131 5.12 0.00 16.72
CA SER A 131 4.84 -0.54 15.38
C SER A 131 3.92 0.38 14.58
N ALA A 132 2.90 0.97 15.20
CA ALA A 132 2.02 1.94 14.55
C ALA A 132 2.78 3.23 14.18
N LEU A 133 3.64 3.72 15.09
CA LEU A 133 4.50 4.86 14.83
C LEU A 133 5.45 4.60 13.64
N SER A 134 6.19 3.49 13.66
CA SER A 134 7.07 3.10 12.55
C SER A 134 6.31 3.01 11.23
N LEU A 135 5.13 2.39 11.21
CA LEU A 135 4.34 2.31 9.99
C LEU A 135 3.79 3.65 9.51
N SER A 136 3.44 4.57 10.42
CA SER A 136 3.00 5.92 10.05
C SER A 136 4.15 6.77 9.49
N THR A 137 5.38 6.52 9.94
CA THR A 137 6.58 7.17 9.43
C THR A 137 7.25 6.37 8.29
N PHE A 138 6.50 5.46 7.65
CA PHE A 138 7.00 4.67 6.53
C PHE A 138 7.55 5.59 5.42
N PRO A 139 8.82 5.45 4.97
CA PRO A 139 9.51 6.57 4.32
C PRO A 139 8.90 7.11 3.04
N VAL A 140 8.35 6.22 2.20
CA VAL A 140 7.70 6.65 0.95
C VAL A 140 6.44 7.45 1.28
N LEU A 141 5.56 6.92 2.14
CA LEU A 141 4.33 7.59 2.54
C LEU A 141 4.60 8.90 3.29
N TYR A 142 5.54 8.88 4.23
CA TYR A 142 5.82 10.01 5.10
C TYR A 142 6.30 11.25 4.33
N PHE A 143 7.05 11.05 3.25
CA PHE A 143 7.45 12.15 2.37
C PHE A 143 6.27 12.81 1.66
N PHE A 144 5.34 12.02 1.10
CA PHE A 144 4.17 12.54 0.40
C PHE A 144 3.13 13.17 1.34
N ASN A 145 3.23 12.96 2.66
CA ASN A 145 2.41 13.70 3.62
C ASN A 145 2.71 15.21 3.64
N PHE A 146 3.87 15.64 3.14
CA PHE A 146 4.27 17.05 3.11
C PHE A 146 3.98 17.77 1.79
N LEU A 147 3.56 17.03 0.76
CA LEU A 147 3.18 17.54 -0.55
C LEU A 147 1.70 17.24 -0.81
N TYR A 148 1.08 17.96 -1.74
CA TYR A 148 -0.34 17.84 -2.05
C TYR A 148 -0.61 16.75 -3.09
N TYR A 149 -0.48 15.50 -2.63
CA TYR A 149 -0.68 14.28 -3.42
C TYR A 149 -1.85 13.43 -2.88
N THR A 150 -2.31 12.46 -3.68
CA THR A 150 -3.44 11.60 -3.32
C THR A 150 -3.07 10.46 -2.37
N ASP A 151 -1.78 10.16 -2.17
CA ASP A 151 -1.28 8.99 -1.43
C ASP A 151 -1.72 8.93 0.03
N SER A 152 -1.68 10.06 0.75
CA SER A 152 -2.04 10.12 2.18
C SER A 152 -3.53 9.82 2.38
N GLY A 153 -4.42 10.51 1.68
CA GLY A 153 -5.86 10.27 1.76
C GLY A 153 -6.26 8.87 1.26
N SER A 154 -5.65 8.42 0.15
CA SER A 154 -5.81 7.05 -0.37
C SER A 154 -5.49 6.00 0.70
N THR A 155 -4.35 6.14 1.37
CA THR A 155 -3.91 5.20 2.40
C THR A 155 -4.82 5.27 3.62
N PHE A 156 -5.20 6.47 4.07
CA PHE A 156 -6.12 6.67 5.18
C PHE A 156 -7.45 5.94 4.97
N PHE A 157 -8.13 6.17 3.85
CA PHE A 157 -9.44 5.56 3.59
C PHE A 157 -9.35 4.05 3.36
N ILE A 158 -8.28 3.51 2.78
CA ILE A 158 -8.09 2.05 2.68
C ILE A 158 -7.86 1.42 4.05
N LEU A 159 -7.03 2.01 4.90
CA LEU A 159 -6.81 1.50 6.26
C LEU A 159 -8.12 1.56 7.07
N PHE A 160 -8.92 2.61 6.91
CA PHE A 160 -10.21 2.73 7.58
C PHE A 160 -11.22 1.70 7.06
N THR A 161 -11.29 1.51 5.75
CA THR A 161 -12.07 0.45 5.08
C THR A 161 -11.71 -0.91 5.66
N TYR A 162 -10.41 -1.20 5.77
CA TYR A 162 -9.90 -2.45 6.32
C TYR A 162 -10.24 -2.62 7.80
N LEU A 163 -10.10 -1.57 8.61
CA LEU A 163 -10.48 -1.58 10.02
C LEU A 163 -11.96 -1.92 10.20
N MET A 164 -12.86 -1.30 9.43
CA MET A 164 -14.29 -1.60 9.48
C MET A 164 -14.60 -3.03 9.05
N THR A 165 -13.87 -3.58 8.07
CA THR A 165 -13.95 -5.00 7.70
C THR A 165 -13.59 -5.90 8.88
N LEU A 166 -12.51 -5.58 9.62
CA LEU A 166 -12.09 -6.35 10.80
C LEU A 166 -13.09 -6.28 11.96
N TYR A 167 -13.87 -5.21 12.05
CA TYR A 167 -14.97 -5.08 13.01
C TYR A 167 -16.28 -5.73 12.56
N GLY A 168 -16.38 -6.22 11.32
CA GLY A 168 -17.61 -6.79 10.75
C GLY A 168 -18.62 -5.74 10.26
N CYS A 169 -18.25 -4.46 10.26
CA CYS A 169 -19.09 -3.35 9.78
C CYS A 169 -18.99 -3.20 8.25
N HIS A 170 -19.48 -4.18 7.49
CA HIS A 170 -19.28 -4.27 6.04
C HIS A 170 -19.90 -3.11 5.23
N LYS A 171 -21.04 -2.57 5.69
CA LYS A 171 -21.68 -1.40 5.03
C LYS A 171 -20.81 -0.15 5.12
N ALA A 172 -20.32 0.16 6.33
CA ALA A 172 -19.42 1.28 6.57
C ALA A 172 -18.07 1.10 5.85
N SER A 173 -17.55 -0.14 5.85
CA SER A 173 -16.36 -0.50 5.09
C SER A 173 -16.53 -0.20 3.60
N ALA A 174 -17.62 -0.65 2.96
CA ALA A 174 -17.86 -0.38 1.55
C ALA A 174 -17.99 1.13 1.25
N LEU A 175 -18.68 1.90 2.09
CA LEU A 175 -18.79 3.36 1.93
C LEU A 175 -17.43 4.06 1.99
N LEU A 176 -16.60 3.71 2.99
CA LEU A 176 -15.23 4.24 3.09
C LEU A 176 -14.37 3.80 1.90
N GLY A 177 -14.64 2.61 1.36
CA GLY A 177 -14.02 2.10 0.13
C GLY A 177 -14.32 2.98 -1.09
N VAL A 178 -15.54 3.52 -1.19
CA VAL A 178 -15.89 4.50 -2.25
C VAL A 178 -15.05 5.77 -2.10
N PHE A 179 -14.89 6.28 -0.88
CA PHE A 179 -14.02 7.44 -0.65
C PHE A 179 -12.56 7.14 -1.02
N ALA A 180 -12.05 5.94 -0.71
CA ALA A 180 -10.72 5.53 -1.15
C ALA A 180 -10.61 5.54 -2.70
N ILE A 181 -11.61 5.01 -3.40
CA ILE A 181 -11.65 5.01 -4.88
C ILE A 181 -11.61 6.45 -5.42
N PHE A 182 -12.31 7.40 -4.78
CA PHE A 182 -12.24 8.81 -5.18
C PHE A 182 -10.86 9.46 -5.04
N PHE A 183 -9.97 8.94 -4.20
CA PHE A 183 -8.57 9.37 -4.20
C PHE A 183 -7.78 8.73 -5.35
N ARG A 184 -7.97 7.43 -5.57
CA ARG A 184 -7.30 6.67 -6.65
C ARG A 184 -8.18 5.50 -7.10
N GLN A 185 -8.36 5.35 -8.40
CA GLN A 185 -9.19 4.28 -8.98
C GLN A 185 -8.64 2.88 -8.64
N THR A 186 -7.32 2.74 -8.56
CA THR A 186 -6.64 1.47 -8.21
C THR A 186 -6.99 0.96 -6.82
N ASN A 187 -7.56 1.79 -5.94
CA ASN A 187 -8.03 1.37 -4.62
C ASN A 187 -9.19 0.37 -4.67
N ILE A 188 -9.88 0.22 -5.81
CA ILE A 188 -10.87 -0.86 -6.00
C ILE A 188 -10.28 -2.24 -5.68
N ILE A 189 -8.99 -2.45 -5.96
CA ILE A 189 -8.28 -3.70 -5.71
C ILE A 189 -8.21 -3.99 -4.20
N TRP A 190 -8.02 -2.96 -3.38
CA TRP A 190 -7.94 -3.09 -1.93
C TRP A 190 -9.32 -3.18 -1.26
N VAL A 191 -10.35 -2.61 -1.90
CA VAL A 191 -11.76 -2.89 -1.52
C VAL A 191 -12.10 -4.35 -1.83
N ALA A 192 -11.70 -4.86 -3.00
CA ALA A 192 -11.84 -6.27 -3.36
C ALA A 192 -11.06 -7.18 -2.41
N PHE A 193 -9.86 -6.76 -1.98
CA PHE A 193 -9.12 -7.46 -0.93
C PHE A 193 -9.93 -7.56 0.37
N CYS A 194 -10.55 -6.47 0.83
CA CYS A 194 -11.41 -6.50 2.02
C CYS A 194 -12.55 -7.51 1.85
N ALA A 195 -13.27 -7.49 0.72
CA ALA A 195 -14.29 -8.49 0.43
C ALA A 195 -13.72 -9.92 0.46
N ALA A 196 -12.59 -10.14 -0.22
CA ALA A 196 -11.92 -11.43 -0.28
C ALA A 196 -11.44 -11.93 1.09
N THR A 197 -11.08 -11.06 2.03
CA THR A 197 -10.76 -11.49 3.40
C THR A 197 -11.97 -12.06 4.14
N VAL A 198 -13.17 -11.53 3.88
CA VAL A 198 -14.42 -12.04 4.45
C VAL A 198 -14.77 -13.40 3.84
N VAL A 199 -14.63 -13.53 2.52
CA VAL A 199 -14.81 -14.82 1.83
C VAL A 199 -13.79 -15.85 2.33
N ALA A 200 -12.52 -15.47 2.45
CA ALA A 200 -11.45 -16.33 2.94
C ALA A 200 -11.72 -16.85 4.36
N ASN A 201 -12.24 -16.01 5.26
CA ASN A 201 -12.63 -16.45 6.60
C ASN A 201 -13.74 -17.51 6.54
N LYS A 202 -14.74 -17.33 5.67
CA LYS A 202 -15.82 -18.31 5.49
C LYS A 202 -15.31 -19.62 4.90
N MET A 203 -14.39 -19.54 3.94
CA MET A 203 -13.72 -20.70 3.35
C MET A 203 -12.86 -21.45 4.38
N ASP A 204 -12.18 -20.72 5.26
CA ASP A 204 -11.40 -21.32 6.36
C ASP A 204 -12.30 -22.06 7.35
N GLU A 205 -13.47 -21.51 7.68
CA GLU A 205 -14.47 -22.18 8.53
C GLU A 205 -14.95 -23.48 7.89
N THR A 206 -15.41 -23.44 6.64
CA THR A 206 -15.91 -24.63 5.94
C THR A 206 -14.81 -25.68 5.75
N TRP A 207 -13.61 -25.25 5.36
CA TRP A 207 -12.46 -26.13 5.20
C TRP A 207 -12.09 -26.85 6.50
N ARG A 208 -12.14 -26.15 7.64
CA ARG A 208 -11.91 -26.77 8.96
C ARG A 208 -13.01 -27.77 9.31
N THR A 209 -14.28 -27.46 9.02
CA THR A 209 -15.38 -28.40 9.31
C THR A 209 -15.30 -29.67 8.47
N GLU A 210 -14.93 -29.58 7.19
CA GLU A 210 -14.70 -30.75 6.33
C GLU A 210 -13.51 -31.57 6.80
N GLN A 211 -12.44 -30.90 7.25
CA GLN A 211 -11.30 -31.60 7.82
C GLN A 211 -11.64 -32.31 9.12
N SER A 212 -12.41 -31.70 10.02
CA SER A 212 -12.85 -32.36 11.25
C SER A 212 -13.70 -33.60 10.96
N LYS A 213 -14.60 -33.55 9.95
CA LYS A 213 -15.38 -34.72 9.51
C LYS A 213 -14.52 -35.83 8.92
N LYS A 214 -13.38 -35.48 8.30
CA LYS A 214 -12.43 -36.44 7.71
C LYS A 214 -11.31 -36.88 8.66
N LYS A 215 -11.14 -36.25 9.82
CA LYS A 215 -10.07 -36.57 10.79
C LYS A 215 -10.40 -37.81 11.65
N ASP A 216 -11.63 -38.30 11.58
CA ASP A 216 -11.96 -39.68 11.96
C ASP A 216 -11.26 -40.70 11.05
N ASP A 217 -10.75 -40.27 9.88
CA ASP A 217 -9.84 -41.03 9.03
C ASP A 217 -8.40 -40.46 9.10
N LYS A 218 -7.45 -41.33 9.48
CA LYS A 218 -6.05 -41.03 9.81
C LYS A 218 -5.22 -40.49 8.61
N SER A 219 -5.37 -39.22 8.21
CA SER A 219 -4.45 -38.58 7.25
C SER A 219 -3.83 -37.27 7.76
N PRO A 220 -2.50 -37.06 7.60
CA PRO A 220 -1.79 -35.93 8.20
C PRO A 220 -2.13 -34.57 7.58
N CYS A 221 -2.15 -33.58 8.46
CA CYS A 221 -2.73 -32.23 8.32
C CYS A 221 -1.72 -31.18 7.80
N GLN A 222 -1.04 -31.45 6.70
CA GLN A 222 -0.28 -30.43 5.99
C GLN A 222 -0.69 -30.47 4.52
N ILE A 223 -0.95 -29.32 3.91
CA ILE A 223 -1.03 -29.21 2.45
C ILE A 223 0.43 -29.11 1.99
N PRO A 224 1.07 -30.19 1.50
CA PRO A 224 2.35 -29.99 0.86
C PRO A 224 2.10 -29.20 -0.43
N PHE A 225 3.10 -28.44 -0.90
CA PHE A 225 3.17 -27.91 -2.28
C PHE A 225 3.28 -29.04 -3.33
N SER A 226 2.70 -30.22 -3.06
CA SER A 226 2.58 -31.34 -3.97
C SER A 226 1.36 -31.13 -4.86
N VAL A 227 1.42 -31.70 -6.08
CA VAL A 227 0.34 -31.68 -7.07
C VAL A 227 -0.99 -32.17 -6.47
N SER A 228 -0.93 -33.15 -5.56
CA SER A 228 -2.10 -33.67 -4.84
C SER A 228 -2.73 -32.63 -3.90
N GLY A 229 -1.92 -31.79 -3.26
CA GLY A 229 -2.35 -30.69 -2.39
C GLY A 229 -3.03 -29.59 -3.19
N VAL A 230 -2.42 -29.17 -4.31
CA VAL A 230 -3.02 -28.17 -5.23
C VAL A 230 -4.36 -28.67 -5.77
N ARG A 231 -4.42 -29.93 -6.22
CA ARG A 231 -5.67 -30.54 -6.71
C ARG A 231 -6.75 -30.60 -5.63
N ARG A 232 -6.37 -30.85 -4.37
CA ARG A 232 -7.32 -30.84 -3.23
C ARG A 232 -7.89 -29.45 -2.99
N VAL A 233 -7.05 -28.42 -2.98
CA VAL A 233 -7.48 -27.02 -2.82
C VAL A 233 -8.40 -26.62 -3.97
N MET A 234 -8.02 -26.90 -5.23
CA MET A 234 -8.83 -26.55 -6.40
C MET A 234 -10.21 -27.21 -6.39
N ARG A 235 -10.30 -28.50 -6.00
CA ARG A 235 -11.60 -29.17 -5.86
C ARG A 235 -12.49 -28.50 -4.82
N PHE A 236 -11.93 -28.17 -3.66
CA PHE A 236 -12.69 -27.46 -2.63
C PHE A 236 -13.11 -26.06 -3.07
N LEU A 237 -12.25 -25.32 -3.77
CA LEU A 237 -12.62 -24.02 -4.34
C LEU A 237 -13.82 -24.16 -5.27
N LEU A 238 -13.82 -25.16 -6.14
CA LEU A 238 -14.92 -25.43 -7.06
C LEU A 238 -16.21 -25.84 -6.31
N GLU A 239 -16.10 -26.73 -5.33
CA GLU A 239 -17.24 -27.18 -4.51
C GLU A 239 -17.83 -26.03 -3.68
N PHE A 240 -16.99 -25.21 -3.07
CA PHE A 240 -17.40 -24.03 -2.31
C PHE A 240 -18.14 -23.00 -3.19
N LEU A 241 -17.64 -22.77 -4.41
CA LEU A 241 -18.24 -21.83 -5.36
C LEU A 241 -19.53 -22.36 -6.02
N THR A 242 -19.72 -23.68 -6.09
CA THR A 242 -20.91 -24.30 -6.70
C THR A 242 -22.03 -24.59 -5.70
N THR A 243 -21.70 -24.70 -4.41
CA THR A 243 -22.69 -24.97 -3.35
C THR A 243 -23.56 -23.75 -3.07
N ALA A 244 -24.85 -23.81 -3.39
CA ALA A 244 -25.80 -22.70 -3.26
C ALA A 244 -25.85 -22.08 -1.85
N ASN A 245 -25.76 -22.89 -0.79
CA ASN A 245 -25.77 -22.40 0.59
C ASN A 245 -24.53 -21.55 0.92
N HIS A 246 -23.35 -21.95 0.45
CA HIS A 246 -22.11 -21.18 0.63
C HIS A 246 -22.13 -19.90 -0.19
N VAL A 247 -22.60 -19.95 -1.43
CA VAL A 247 -22.79 -18.77 -2.28
C VAL A 247 -23.77 -17.78 -1.64
N LYS A 248 -24.91 -18.27 -1.14
CA LYS A 248 -25.90 -17.43 -0.43
C LYS A 248 -25.30 -16.78 0.81
N ALA A 249 -24.56 -17.53 1.63
CA ALA A 249 -23.91 -16.99 2.82
C ALA A 249 -22.85 -15.92 2.48
N VAL A 250 -22.03 -16.17 1.46
CA VAL A 250 -20.99 -15.22 1.02
C VAL A 250 -21.61 -13.96 0.44
N THR A 251 -22.61 -14.10 -0.43
CA THR A 251 -23.30 -12.95 -1.07
C THR A 251 -24.00 -12.07 -0.03
N LEU A 252 -24.66 -12.65 0.98
CA LEU A 252 -25.30 -11.90 2.06
C LEU A 252 -24.34 -11.06 2.90
N VAL A 253 -23.07 -11.45 3.00
CA VAL A 253 -22.07 -10.67 3.74
C VAL A 253 -21.31 -9.72 2.81
N ALA A 254 -21.06 -10.13 1.58
CA ALA A 254 -20.25 -9.39 0.61
C ALA A 254 -21.04 -8.36 -0.22
N TRP A 255 -22.37 -8.34 -0.16
CA TRP A 255 -23.21 -7.45 -0.98
C TRP A 255 -22.80 -5.97 -0.97
N PRO A 256 -22.35 -5.35 0.14
CA PRO A 256 -21.95 -3.94 0.11
C PRO A 256 -20.74 -3.72 -0.80
N TYR A 257 -19.79 -4.67 -0.82
CA TYR A 257 -18.62 -4.61 -1.69
C TYR A 257 -18.97 -4.94 -3.14
N ILE A 258 -19.91 -5.86 -3.36
CA ILE A 258 -20.43 -6.17 -4.71
C ILE A 258 -21.07 -4.91 -5.32
N LEU A 259 -21.84 -4.15 -4.54
CA LEU A 259 -22.44 -2.90 -5.01
C LEU A 259 -21.37 -1.88 -5.44
N VAL A 260 -20.28 -1.75 -4.67
CA VAL A 260 -19.15 -0.88 -5.03
C VAL A 260 -18.46 -1.36 -6.32
N ALA A 261 -18.27 -2.67 -6.46
CA ALA A 261 -17.67 -3.25 -7.67
C ALA A 261 -18.54 -3.03 -8.91
N VAL A 262 -19.85 -3.22 -8.81
CA VAL A 262 -20.81 -2.95 -9.89
C VAL A 262 -20.80 -1.47 -10.27
N GLY A 263 -20.82 -0.56 -9.28
CA GLY A 263 -20.72 0.87 -9.52
C GLY A 263 -19.42 1.27 -10.21
N PHE A 264 -18.30 0.64 -9.84
CA PHE A 264 -17.00 0.89 -10.47
C PHE A 264 -16.94 0.34 -11.91
N ILE A 265 -17.53 -0.82 -12.18
CA ILE A 265 -17.66 -1.36 -13.55
C ILE A 265 -18.52 -0.43 -14.41
N ALA A 266 -19.65 0.05 -13.88
CA ALA A 266 -20.48 1.03 -14.57
C ALA A 266 -19.70 2.32 -14.87
N PHE A 267 -18.90 2.81 -13.92
CA PHE A 267 -17.98 3.93 -14.16
C PHE A 267 -16.99 3.65 -15.29
N ILE A 268 -16.34 2.48 -15.34
CA ILE A 268 -15.39 2.14 -16.41
C ILE A 268 -16.08 2.15 -17.78
N VAL A 269 -17.27 1.57 -17.88
CA VAL A 269 -18.05 1.51 -19.12
C VAL A 269 -18.48 2.91 -19.58
N LEU A 270 -18.90 3.77 -18.65
CA LEU A 270 -19.30 5.15 -18.98
C LEU A 270 -18.11 6.06 -19.28
N ASN A 271 -16.94 5.79 -18.69
CA ASN A 271 -15.74 6.61 -18.86
C ASN A 271 -14.83 6.10 -20.01
N ASP A 272 -15.13 4.97 -20.64
CA ASP A 272 -14.26 4.33 -21.65
C ASP A 272 -12.80 4.14 -21.17
N GLY A 273 -12.65 3.73 -19.90
CA GLY A 273 -11.34 3.49 -19.30
C GLY A 273 -11.31 3.65 -17.78
N ILE A 274 -10.20 3.23 -17.17
CA ILE A 274 -10.00 3.34 -15.71
C ILE A 274 -9.58 4.78 -15.32
N VAL A 275 -8.87 5.46 -16.21
CA VAL A 275 -8.32 6.82 -15.99
C VAL A 275 -9.24 7.87 -16.63
N ILE A 276 -9.48 8.98 -15.92
CA ILE A 276 -10.37 10.06 -16.39
C ILE A 276 -9.64 11.00 -17.36
N GLY A 277 -8.39 11.36 -17.04
CA GLY A 277 -7.53 12.22 -17.84
C GLY A 277 -6.71 11.46 -18.89
N ASP A 278 -5.44 11.86 -19.06
CA ASP A 278 -4.52 11.34 -20.07
C ASP A 278 -4.44 9.79 -20.12
N ARG A 279 -5.16 9.18 -21.07
CA ARG A 279 -5.25 7.72 -21.24
C ARG A 279 -4.03 7.14 -21.94
N THR A 280 -3.41 7.90 -22.83
CA THR A 280 -2.34 7.42 -23.73
C THR A 280 -1.07 7.01 -22.99
N ASN A 281 -0.81 7.62 -21.83
CA ASN A 281 0.34 7.31 -20.99
C ASN A 281 0.03 6.32 -19.86
N HIS A 282 -1.20 5.81 -19.78
CA HIS A 282 -1.68 4.94 -18.70
C HIS A 282 -2.25 3.61 -19.22
N GLU A 283 -1.66 3.06 -20.27
CA GLU A 283 -2.01 1.75 -20.80
C GLU A 283 -1.57 0.63 -19.85
N ALA A 284 -2.47 -0.33 -19.61
CA ALA A 284 -2.16 -1.51 -18.82
C ALA A 284 -1.24 -2.45 -19.61
N CYS A 285 -0.19 -2.96 -18.98
CA CYS A 285 0.72 -3.94 -19.58
C CYS A 285 0.98 -5.10 -18.62
N LEU A 286 1.36 -6.26 -19.13
CA LEU A 286 1.75 -7.40 -18.28
C LEU A 286 3.19 -7.26 -17.81
N ASN A 287 3.48 -6.38 -16.85
CA ASN A 287 4.83 -6.14 -16.32
C ASN A 287 5.11 -6.95 -15.05
N PHE A 288 5.26 -8.28 -15.21
CA PHE A 288 5.51 -9.19 -14.08
C PHE A 288 6.70 -8.84 -13.18
N PRO A 289 7.82 -8.27 -13.68
CA PRO A 289 8.92 -7.82 -12.85
C PRO A 289 8.55 -6.81 -11.76
N GLN A 290 7.43 -6.08 -11.88
CA GLN A 290 6.92 -5.21 -10.82
C GLN A 290 6.68 -5.95 -9.50
N LEU A 291 6.25 -7.21 -9.58
CA LEU A 291 6.09 -8.05 -8.40
C LEU A 291 7.45 -8.35 -7.74
N PHE A 292 8.49 -8.59 -8.53
CA PHE A 292 9.84 -8.83 -8.03
C PHE A 292 10.41 -7.57 -7.38
N TYR A 293 10.17 -6.41 -8.00
CA TYR A 293 10.54 -5.11 -7.43
C TYR A 293 9.82 -4.87 -6.10
N PHE A 294 8.53 -5.19 -6.02
CA PHE A 294 7.79 -5.14 -4.77
C PHE A 294 8.37 -6.09 -3.71
N PHE A 295 8.73 -7.34 -4.03
CA PHE A 295 9.33 -8.24 -3.05
C PHE A 295 10.68 -7.73 -2.54
N SER A 296 11.54 -7.21 -3.41
CA SER A 296 12.79 -6.57 -3.00
C SER A 296 12.55 -5.34 -2.13
N PHE A 297 11.59 -4.49 -2.50
CA PHE A 297 11.17 -3.33 -1.73
C PHE A 297 10.66 -3.73 -0.33
N ALA A 298 9.77 -4.72 -0.28
CA ALA A 298 9.23 -5.23 0.97
C ALA A 298 10.31 -5.86 1.84
N LEU A 299 11.24 -6.62 1.26
CA LEU A 299 12.39 -7.16 1.97
C LEU A 299 13.23 -6.03 2.59
N PHE A 300 13.65 -5.03 1.79
CA PHE A 300 14.48 -3.91 2.25
C PHE A 300 13.88 -3.17 3.44
N PHE A 301 12.63 -2.71 3.33
CA PHE A 301 11.98 -1.95 4.41
C PHE A 301 11.60 -2.82 5.61
N SER A 302 11.52 -4.14 5.45
CA SER A 302 11.26 -5.09 6.54
C SER A 302 12.52 -5.81 7.02
N ILE A 303 13.75 -5.39 6.65
CA ILE A 303 14.98 -6.09 7.07
C ILE A 303 15.04 -6.29 8.59
N PRO A 304 14.83 -5.26 9.43
CA PRO A 304 14.97 -5.42 10.88
C PRO A 304 13.95 -6.38 11.50
N THR A 305 12.80 -6.54 10.87
CA THR A 305 11.68 -7.33 11.39
C THR A 305 11.64 -8.74 10.80
N SER A 306 11.90 -8.87 9.50
CA SER A 306 11.79 -10.11 8.74
C SER A 306 13.11 -10.89 8.62
N LEU A 307 14.27 -10.25 8.58
CA LEU A 307 15.52 -10.95 8.31
C LEU A 307 16.15 -11.45 9.62
N CYS A 308 16.52 -12.73 9.65
CA CYS A 308 17.38 -13.28 10.68
C CYS A 308 18.23 -14.43 10.14
N TYR A 309 19.36 -14.70 10.78
CA TYR A 309 20.27 -15.79 10.40
C TYR A 309 19.56 -17.14 10.25
N HIS A 310 18.67 -17.46 11.18
CA HIS A 310 17.91 -18.71 11.15
C HIS A 310 16.96 -18.82 9.94
N ARG A 311 16.36 -17.70 9.47
CA ARG A 311 15.54 -17.70 8.24
C ARG A 311 16.40 -17.91 7.00
N ALA A 312 17.58 -17.30 6.93
CA ALA A 312 18.51 -17.53 5.82
C ALA A 312 18.95 -19.00 5.76
N LEU A 313 19.28 -19.62 6.90
CA LEU A 313 19.58 -21.05 6.96
C LEU A 313 18.40 -21.91 6.52
N ARG A 314 17.17 -21.58 6.94
CA ARG A 314 15.96 -22.30 6.54
C ARG A 314 15.70 -22.20 5.04
N PHE A 315 16.00 -21.06 4.41
CA PHE A 315 15.96 -20.92 2.96
C PHE A 315 16.94 -21.86 2.28
N LEU A 316 18.21 -21.86 2.72
CA LEU A 316 19.24 -22.77 2.20
C LEU A 316 18.86 -24.26 2.38
N GLN A 317 18.25 -24.61 3.52
CA GLN A 317 17.73 -25.96 3.76
C GLN A 317 16.57 -26.30 2.81
N THR A 318 15.68 -25.36 2.52
CA THR A 318 14.54 -25.57 1.61
C THR A 318 15.03 -25.72 0.16
N LEU A 319 16.03 -24.92 -0.25
CA LEU A 319 16.73 -25.06 -1.52
C LEU A 319 17.34 -26.45 -1.69
N LYS A 320 18.04 -26.95 -0.66
CA LYS A 320 18.63 -28.30 -0.68
C LYS A 320 17.57 -29.42 -0.71
N LYS A 321 16.43 -29.23 -0.03
CA LYS A 321 15.35 -30.22 0.03
C LYS A 321 14.53 -30.30 -1.27
N GLN A 322 14.39 -29.19 -2.00
CA GLN A 322 13.51 -29.10 -3.18
C GLN A 322 14.20 -28.43 -4.38
N PRO A 323 15.36 -28.93 -4.85
CA PRO A 323 16.16 -28.24 -5.87
C PRO A 323 15.41 -28.07 -7.20
N LEU A 324 14.63 -29.08 -7.62
CA LEU A 324 13.86 -29.03 -8.86
C LEU A 324 12.78 -27.94 -8.84
N LEU A 325 12.11 -27.71 -7.70
CA LEU A 325 11.11 -26.65 -7.57
C LEU A 325 11.74 -25.28 -7.74
N TYR A 326 12.87 -25.03 -7.07
CA TYR A 326 13.55 -23.74 -7.17
C TYR A 326 14.22 -23.52 -8.54
N LEU A 327 14.65 -24.59 -9.21
CA LEU A 327 15.11 -24.51 -10.59
C LEU A 327 13.95 -24.10 -11.53
N LEU A 328 12.76 -24.70 -11.36
CA LEU A 328 11.57 -24.33 -12.12
C LEU A 328 11.12 -22.89 -11.83
N ILE A 329 11.12 -22.47 -10.56
CA ILE A 329 10.81 -21.08 -10.17
C ILE A 329 11.82 -20.12 -10.80
N THR A 330 13.11 -20.44 -10.77
CA THR A 330 14.17 -19.61 -11.36
C THR A 330 14.01 -19.52 -12.88
N GLY A 331 13.71 -20.64 -13.56
CA GLY A 331 13.41 -20.69 -14.99
C GLY A 331 12.19 -19.83 -15.37
N LEU A 332 11.12 -19.88 -14.56
CA LEU A 332 9.96 -19.01 -14.73
C LEU A 332 10.32 -17.54 -14.52
N CYS A 333 11.07 -17.20 -13.47
CA CYS A 333 11.54 -15.83 -13.23
C CYS A 333 12.40 -15.31 -14.41
N LEU A 334 13.29 -16.15 -14.96
CA LEU A 334 14.09 -15.81 -16.15
C LEU A 334 13.19 -15.48 -17.34
N LEU A 335 12.20 -16.31 -17.63
CA LEU A 335 11.24 -16.09 -18.72
C LEU A 335 10.41 -14.81 -18.51
N LEU A 336 9.95 -14.58 -17.29
CA LEU A 336 9.17 -13.39 -16.94
C LEU A 336 10.00 -12.10 -17.05
N VAL A 337 11.25 -12.09 -16.56
CA VAL A 337 12.15 -10.95 -16.72
C VAL A 337 12.52 -10.73 -18.18
N TRP A 338 12.75 -11.80 -18.95
CA TRP A 338 13.13 -11.66 -20.36
C TRP A 338 12.00 -11.09 -21.22
N LYS A 339 10.79 -11.63 -21.11
CA LYS A 339 9.67 -11.29 -22.01
C LYS A 339 8.80 -10.13 -21.53
N PHE A 340 8.69 -9.94 -20.21
CA PHE A 340 7.69 -9.05 -19.61
C PHE A 340 8.28 -7.87 -18.83
N THR A 341 9.56 -7.53 -19.03
CA THR A 341 10.11 -6.27 -18.52
C THR A 341 9.72 -5.11 -19.43
N PHE A 342 8.75 -4.31 -19.00
CA PHE A 342 8.36 -3.08 -19.71
C PHE A 342 8.88 -1.84 -18.98
N VAL A 343 9.45 -0.90 -19.73
CA VAL A 343 10.05 0.33 -19.20
C VAL A 343 9.24 1.52 -19.68
N HIS A 344 8.80 2.36 -18.75
CA HIS A 344 8.06 3.58 -19.07
C HIS A 344 9.02 4.74 -19.44
N LYS A 345 8.61 5.58 -20.40
CA LYS A 345 9.40 6.76 -20.84
C LYS A 345 9.72 7.73 -19.69
N TYR A 346 8.76 7.95 -18.78
CA TYR A 346 8.96 8.83 -17.62
C TYR A 346 10.03 8.32 -16.65
N LEU A 347 10.19 7.00 -16.50
CA LEU A 347 11.25 6.42 -15.68
C LEU A 347 12.65 6.74 -16.23
N LEU A 348 12.76 6.93 -17.56
CA LEU A 348 14.01 7.21 -18.25
C LEU A 348 14.27 8.71 -18.45
N ALA A 349 13.23 9.53 -18.38
CA ALA A 349 13.31 10.96 -18.65
C ALA A 349 13.39 11.81 -17.37
N ASP A 350 12.71 11.40 -16.29
CA ASP A 350 12.56 12.23 -15.10
C ASP A 350 13.63 11.93 -14.04
N ASN A 351 14.71 12.71 -14.08
CA ASN A 351 15.82 12.59 -13.13
C ASN A 351 15.53 13.16 -11.73
N ARG A 352 14.30 13.62 -11.44
CA ARG A 352 13.92 14.10 -10.09
C ARG A 352 13.60 12.94 -9.15
N HIS A 353 13.18 11.79 -9.67
CA HIS A 353 12.66 10.68 -8.88
C HIS A 353 13.75 9.67 -8.50
N PHE A 354 13.73 9.11 -7.29
CA PHE A 354 14.69 8.07 -6.89
C PHE A 354 14.63 6.79 -7.75
N PRO A 355 13.45 6.28 -8.17
CA PRO A 355 13.35 5.18 -9.12
C PRO A 355 14.18 5.37 -10.40
N PHE A 356 14.31 6.59 -10.92
CA PHE A 356 15.17 6.87 -12.07
C PHE A 356 16.63 6.46 -11.80
N TYR A 357 17.16 6.79 -10.63
CA TYR A 357 18.54 6.47 -10.27
C TYR A 357 18.74 4.99 -9.97
N VAL A 358 17.76 4.35 -9.35
CA VAL A 358 17.76 2.90 -9.15
C VAL A 358 17.79 2.20 -10.52
N TRP A 359 16.95 2.64 -11.45
CA TRP A 359 16.91 2.11 -12.80
C TRP A 359 18.22 2.34 -13.56
N LYS A 360 18.69 3.59 -13.60
CA LYS A 360 19.90 3.98 -14.34
C LYS A 360 21.17 3.35 -13.79
N ARG A 361 21.34 3.28 -12.45
CA ARG A 361 22.60 2.84 -11.83
C ARG A 361 22.67 1.34 -11.57
N ILE A 362 21.53 0.65 -11.44
CA ILE A 362 21.48 -0.79 -11.19
C ILE A 362 21.08 -1.52 -12.47
N PHE A 363 19.86 -1.29 -12.95
CA PHE A 363 19.28 -2.08 -14.05
C PHE A 363 19.91 -1.78 -15.42
N GLN A 364 20.24 -0.52 -15.71
CA GLN A 364 20.86 -0.12 -16.98
C GLN A 364 22.38 -0.22 -16.98
N LYS A 365 23.02 -0.66 -15.89
CA LYS A 365 24.48 -0.79 -15.84
C LYS A 365 25.00 -1.83 -16.84
N HIS A 366 24.29 -2.95 -16.97
CA HIS A 366 24.59 -4.00 -17.94
C HIS A 366 23.34 -4.86 -18.17
N GLU A 367 23.12 -5.34 -19.39
CA GLU A 367 21.92 -6.10 -19.76
C GLU A 367 21.73 -7.39 -18.95
N ALA A 368 22.84 -7.98 -18.49
CA ALA A 368 22.83 -9.18 -17.65
C ALA A 368 22.34 -8.92 -16.21
N VAL A 369 22.36 -7.68 -15.71
CA VAL A 369 22.02 -7.38 -14.30
C VAL A 369 20.59 -7.79 -13.97
N ARG A 370 19.64 -7.58 -14.89
CA ARG A 370 18.23 -7.99 -14.69
C ARG A 370 18.08 -9.48 -14.39
N PHE A 371 18.97 -10.31 -14.95
CA PHE A 371 18.99 -11.76 -14.69
C PHE A 371 19.82 -12.11 -13.45
N ALA A 372 20.93 -11.41 -13.21
CA ALA A 372 21.75 -11.59 -12.02
C ALA A 372 21.01 -11.30 -10.71
N LEU A 373 19.95 -10.49 -10.74
CA LEU A 373 19.12 -10.17 -9.58
C LEU A 373 18.09 -11.27 -9.24
N ILE A 374 17.87 -12.25 -10.10
CA ILE A 374 16.85 -13.29 -9.90
C ILE A 374 17.03 -14.09 -8.60
N PRO A 375 18.23 -14.53 -8.20
CA PRO A 375 18.42 -15.20 -6.92
C PRO A 375 17.96 -14.34 -5.72
N ALA A 376 18.19 -13.02 -5.78
CA ALA A 376 17.72 -12.10 -4.75
C ALA A 376 16.18 -11.96 -4.76
N TYR A 377 15.55 -11.93 -5.95
CA TYR A 377 14.09 -11.94 -6.06
C TYR A 377 13.46 -13.21 -5.51
N VAL A 378 14.05 -14.38 -5.79
CA VAL A 378 13.58 -15.68 -5.27
C VAL A 378 13.68 -15.71 -3.75
N PHE A 379 14.80 -15.24 -3.18
CA PHE A 379 14.93 -15.12 -1.73
C PHE A 379 13.93 -14.15 -1.12
N ALA A 380 13.74 -12.98 -1.73
CA ALA A 380 12.79 -11.97 -1.27
C ALA A 380 11.35 -12.50 -1.28
N ALA A 381 10.94 -13.18 -2.36
CA ALA A 381 9.64 -13.83 -2.48
C ALA A 381 9.48 -14.94 -1.42
N TRP A 382 10.50 -15.76 -1.19
CA TRP A 382 10.45 -16.79 -0.15
C TRP A 382 10.32 -16.18 1.25
N ASN A 383 11.10 -15.14 1.58
CA ASN A 383 11.02 -14.47 2.88
C ASN A 383 9.66 -13.79 3.09
N PHE A 384 9.10 -13.21 2.02
CA PHE A 384 7.75 -12.65 2.02
C PHE A 384 6.71 -13.72 2.41
N MET A 385 6.77 -14.89 1.78
CA MET A 385 5.85 -16.00 2.04
C MET A 385 6.08 -16.65 3.41
N ASP A 386 7.32 -16.85 3.85
CA ASP A 386 7.63 -17.40 5.19
C ASP A 386 7.12 -16.48 6.31
N THR A 387 7.15 -15.16 6.09
CA THR A 387 6.64 -14.18 7.04
C THR A 387 5.12 -14.25 7.20
N LEU A 388 4.39 -14.57 6.13
CA LEU A 388 2.93 -14.71 6.15
C LEU A 388 2.45 -16.12 6.52
N LYS A 389 3.35 -17.06 6.84
CA LYS A 389 3.02 -18.47 7.09
C LYS A 389 2.02 -18.70 8.25
N SER A 390 1.87 -17.74 9.17
CA SER A 390 0.89 -17.79 10.26
C SER A 390 -0.54 -17.45 9.81
N ARG A 391 -0.71 -16.87 8.62
CA ARG A 391 -2.02 -16.54 8.04
C ARG A 391 -2.60 -17.76 7.33
N SER A 392 -3.92 -17.75 7.12
CA SER A 392 -4.59 -18.83 6.42
C SER A 392 -4.25 -18.85 4.93
N LEU A 393 -4.34 -20.04 4.32
CA LEU A 393 -4.07 -20.23 2.90
C LEU A 393 -4.94 -19.31 2.04
N PHE A 394 -6.24 -19.27 2.29
CA PHE A 394 -7.17 -18.49 1.47
C PHE A 394 -6.92 -16.98 1.61
N TRP A 395 -6.54 -16.51 2.80
CA TRP A 395 -6.16 -15.11 2.99
C TRP A 395 -4.88 -14.77 2.21
N ILE A 396 -3.86 -15.64 2.23
CA ILE A 396 -2.61 -15.45 1.48
C ILE A 396 -2.90 -15.42 -0.03
N LEU A 397 -3.73 -16.34 -0.53
CA LEU A 397 -4.13 -16.36 -1.94
C LEU A 397 -4.86 -15.07 -2.34
N ALA A 398 -5.83 -14.63 -1.53
CA ALA A 398 -6.54 -13.36 -1.76
C ALA A 398 -5.58 -12.17 -1.81
N PHE A 399 -4.62 -12.11 -0.87
CA PHE A 399 -3.62 -11.06 -0.84
C PHE A 399 -2.70 -11.09 -2.07
N LEU A 400 -2.23 -12.27 -2.49
CA LEU A 400 -1.37 -12.41 -3.68
C LEU A 400 -2.09 -12.02 -4.97
N VAL A 401 -3.37 -12.38 -5.13
CA VAL A 401 -4.17 -11.98 -6.30
C VAL A 401 -4.30 -10.45 -6.36
N CYS A 402 -4.61 -9.81 -5.22
CA CYS A 402 -4.72 -8.35 -5.15
C CYS A 402 -3.36 -7.67 -5.37
N LEU A 403 -2.28 -8.26 -4.85
CA LEU A 403 -0.91 -7.76 -5.07
C LEU A 403 -0.52 -7.83 -6.56
N LEU A 404 -0.82 -8.94 -7.23
CA LEU A 404 -0.61 -9.09 -8.67
C LEU A 404 -1.41 -8.06 -9.47
N ALA A 405 -2.70 -7.92 -9.16
CA ALA A 405 -3.57 -6.94 -9.81
C ALA A 405 -3.11 -5.50 -9.58
N ALA A 406 -2.54 -5.18 -8.43
CA ALA A 406 -2.05 -3.84 -8.11
C ALA A 406 -0.70 -3.51 -8.76
N THR A 407 0.16 -4.51 -8.99
CA THR A 407 1.56 -4.28 -9.42
C THR A 407 1.81 -4.63 -10.88
N VAL A 408 1.32 -5.78 -11.37
CA VAL A 408 1.64 -6.28 -12.72
C VAL A 408 1.14 -5.37 -13.84
N PRO A 409 -0.09 -4.80 -13.80
CA PRO A 409 -0.59 -3.93 -14.85
C PRO A 409 0.21 -2.64 -15.08
N GLN A 410 1.13 -2.29 -14.16
CA GLN A 410 1.80 -1.00 -14.14
C GLN A 410 3.07 -0.99 -14.99
N LYS A 411 3.09 -0.13 -16.02
CA LYS A 411 4.29 0.11 -16.84
C LYS A 411 5.36 0.94 -16.13
N LEU A 412 4.94 1.91 -15.31
CA LEU A 412 5.84 2.79 -14.56
C LEU A 412 6.26 2.13 -13.25
N LEU A 413 7.58 1.98 -13.03
CA LEU A 413 8.11 1.62 -11.71
C LEU A 413 8.08 2.85 -10.82
N GLU A 414 7.20 2.83 -9.83
CA GLU A 414 7.10 3.89 -8.84
C GLU A 414 6.76 3.32 -7.46
N PHE A 415 7.54 3.70 -6.46
CA PHE A 415 7.41 3.13 -5.11
C PHE A 415 6.11 3.53 -4.39
N ARG A 416 5.44 4.60 -4.85
CA ARG A 416 4.12 5.01 -4.35
C ARG A 416 3.08 3.89 -4.45
N TYR A 417 3.14 3.09 -5.51
CA TYR A 417 2.23 1.97 -5.72
C TYR A 417 2.42 0.84 -4.71
N PHE A 418 3.57 0.81 -4.02
CA PHE A 418 3.92 -0.22 -3.06
C PHE A 418 3.51 0.14 -1.62
N ILE A 419 3.02 1.35 -1.35
CA ILE A 419 2.65 1.81 0.00
C ILE A 419 1.59 0.90 0.63
N VAL A 420 0.40 0.82 0.03
CA VAL A 420 -0.72 0.03 0.57
C VAL A 420 -0.39 -1.47 0.72
N PRO A 421 0.14 -2.17 -0.30
CA PRO A 421 0.48 -3.58 -0.15
C PRO A 421 1.54 -3.81 0.93
N TYR A 422 2.52 -2.90 1.05
CA TYR A 422 3.55 -3.00 2.08
C TYR A 422 2.97 -2.84 3.50
N LEU A 423 2.12 -1.83 3.72
CA LEU A 423 1.47 -1.61 5.01
C LEU A 423 0.62 -2.81 5.41
N LEU A 424 -0.20 -3.33 4.49
CA LEU A 424 -1.02 -4.52 4.74
C LEU A 424 -0.15 -5.76 5.02
N TYR A 425 0.92 -5.98 4.27
CA TYR A 425 1.89 -7.05 4.56
C TYR A 425 2.49 -6.91 5.97
N ARG A 426 2.97 -5.71 6.33
CA ARG A 426 3.64 -5.47 7.60
C ARG A 426 2.71 -5.56 8.82
N LEU A 427 1.44 -5.17 8.68
CA LEU A 427 0.40 -5.31 9.72
C LEU A 427 0.08 -6.78 10.04
N HIS A 428 0.21 -7.67 9.05
CA HIS A 428 -0.08 -9.10 9.19
C HIS A 428 1.12 -9.96 9.59
N MET A 429 2.31 -9.36 9.67
CA MET A 429 3.44 -10.03 10.31
C MET A 429 3.15 -10.27 11.79
N PRO A 430 3.68 -11.36 12.38
CA PRO A 430 3.77 -11.48 13.83
C PRO A 430 4.45 -10.24 14.42
N LEU A 431 3.93 -9.74 15.54
CA LEU A 431 4.45 -8.51 16.13
C LEU A 431 5.94 -8.72 16.49
N PRO A 432 6.88 -7.89 15.99
CA PRO A 432 8.29 -8.10 16.28
C PRO A 432 8.64 -7.81 17.75
N SER A 433 9.84 -8.21 18.17
CA SER A 433 10.39 -7.78 19.46
C SER A 433 10.64 -6.27 19.48
N LEU A 434 10.68 -5.68 20.68
CA LEU A 434 10.88 -4.24 20.83
C LEU A 434 12.19 -3.77 20.15
N THR A 435 13.28 -4.52 20.30
CA THR A 435 14.56 -4.22 19.65
C THR A 435 14.44 -4.14 18.13
N ARG A 436 13.73 -5.10 17.51
CA ARG A 436 13.52 -5.09 16.05
C ARG A 436 12.64 -3.93 15.60
N LEU A 437 11.63 -3.57 16.39
CA LEU A 437 10.79 -2.40 16.13
C LEU A 437 11.56 -1.09 16.24
N VAL A 438 12.46 -0.96 17.22
CA VAL A 438 13.36 0.19 17.36
C VAL A 438 14.29 0.28 16.16
N LEU A 439 14.90 -0.83 15.73
CA LEU A 439 15.74 -0.86 14.54
C LEU A 439 14.97 -0.50 13.26
N GLU A 440 13.72 -0.96 13.12
CA GLU A 440 12.83 -0.56 12.01
C GLU A 440 12.52 0.94 12.04
N PHE A 441 12.18 1.47 13.21
CA PHE A 441 11.93 2.89 13.40
C PHE A 441 13.17 3.74 13.06
N LEU A 442 14.35 3.32 13.51
CA LEU A 442 15.62 3.99 13.23
C LEU A 442 15.96 3.95 11.74
N LEU A 443 15.76 2.79 11.07
CA LEU A 443 15.93 2.67 9.62
C LEU A 443 15.03 3.65 8.89
N TYR A 444 13.74 3.70 9.23
CA TYR A 444 12.79 4.61 8.58
C TYR A 444 13.11 6.07 8.85
N THR A 445 13.47 6.40 10.08
CA THR A 445 13.88 7.75 10.46
C THR A 445 15.13 8.17 9.69
N ALA A 446 16.12 7.29 9.52
CA ALA A 446 17.32 7.56 8.75
C ALA A 446 17.00 7.79 7.25
N VAL A 447 16.17 6.94 6.65
CA VAL A 447 15.75 7.10 5.24
C VAL A 447 14.93 8.39 5.05
N ASN A 448 14.03 8.71 5.98
CA ASN A 448 13.27 9.96 5.97
C ASN A 448 14.20 11.18 6.09
N ALA A 449 15.12 11.18 7.05
CA ALA A 449 16.07 12.25 7.25
C ALA A 449 16.95 12.46 6.00
N ALA A 450 17.46 11.38 5.41
CA ALA A 450 18.23 11.44 4.17
C ALA A 450 17.40 11.98 2.99
N THR A 451 16.17 11.49 2.82
CA THR A 451 15.27 11.93 1.74
C THR A 451 14.91 13.40 1.87
N LEU A 452 14.53 13.84 3.07
CA LEU A 452 14.20 15.24 3.34
C LEU A 452 15.42 16.15 3.21
N TYR A 453 16.60 15.69 3.66
CA TYR A 453 17.85 16.42 3.48
C TYR A 453 18.17 16.61 1.99
N ILE A 454 18.04 15.55 1.19
CA ILE A 454 18.24 15.59 -0.25
C ILE A 454 17.24 16.56 -0.90
N PHE A 455 15.95 16.44 -0.60
CA PHE A 455 14.92 17.33 -1.16
C PHE A 455 15.16 18.80 -0.83
N VAL A 456 15.56 19.12 0.41
CA VAL A 456 15.78 20.49 0.87
C VAL A 456 17.08 21.09 0.33
N ASN A 457 18.19 20.34 0.38
CA ASN A 457 19.53 20.89 0.17
C ASN A 457 20.14 20.54 -1.20
N LYS A 458 19.70 19.47 -1.86
CA LYS A 458 20.22 19.07 -3.18
C LYS A 458 19.24 19.50 -4.26
N THR A 459 19.60 20.57 -4.95
CA THR A 459 18.83 21.16 -6.05
C THR A 459 19.63 21.14 -7.34
N PHE A 460 18.93 21.27 -8.46
CA PHE A 460 19.53 21.43 -9.78
C PHE A 460 18.58 22.23 -10.68
N GLN A 461 19.08 22.68 -11.83
CA GLN A 461 18.29 23.36 -12.85
C GLN A 461 18.45 22.63 -14.17
N TRP A 462 17.37 22.56 -14.96
CA TRP A 462 17.46 22.10 -16.33
C TRP A 462 17.84 23.28 -17.24
N PRO A 463 18.62 23.06 -18.32
CA PRO A 463 19.04 24.14 -19.22
C PRO A 463 17.88 24.99 -19.77
N ASN A 464 16.71 24.37 -19.94
CA ASN A 464 15.53 25.00 -20.54
C ASN A 464 14.46 25.42 -19.51
N SER A 465 14.77 25.41 -18.20
CA SER A 465 13.79 25.79 -17.17
C SER A 465 14.44 26.64 -16.08
N PRO A 466 13.94 27.86 -15.83
CA PRO A 466 14.43 28.71 -14.73
C PRO A 466 14.04 28.16 -13.34
N ALA A 467 13.12 27.19 -13.29
CA ALA A 467 12.63 26.64 -12.03
C ALA A 467 13.64 25.68 -11.40
N VAL A 468 13.90 25.88 -10.11
CA VAL A 468 14.73 24.99 -9.29
C VAL A 468 14.04 23.63 -9.16
N GLN A 469 14.73 22.57 -9.55
CA GLN A 469 14.29 21.18 -9.40
C GLN A 469 14.90 20.55 -8.14
N ARG A 470 14.16 19.59 -7.57
CA ARG A 470 14.49 18.90 -6.32
C ARG A 470 14.33 17.38 -6.48
N PHE A 471 15.17 16.62 -5.82
CA PHE A 471 15.02 15.16 -5.85
C PHE A 471 13.96 14.68 -4.85
N MET A 472 13.14 13.73 -5.25
CA MET A 472 12.09 13.14 -4.42
C MET A 472 11.87 11.65 -4.71
N TRP A 473 10.98 11.04 -3.93
CA TRP A 473 10.56 9.65 -4.10
C TRP A 473 9.96 9.37 -5.47
#